data_AF-B3EB41-F1
#
_entry.id   AF-B3EB41-F1
#
_cell.length_a   1.000
_cell.length_b   1.000
_cell.length_c   1.000
_cell.angle_alpha   90.00
_cell.angle_beta   90.00
_cell.angle_gamma   90.00
#
_symmetry.space_group_name_H-M   'P 1'
#
loop_
_entity.id
_entity.type
_entity.pdbx_description
1 polymer ?
#
loop_
_entity_poly.entity_id
_entity_poly.type
_entity_poly.pdbx_seq_one_letter_code
_entity_poly.pdbx_strand_id
1 'polypeptide(L)'
;MSEKYVWFNFVMKNINQPEKIKDQSLIKGYHQIFEQYPGLHPDGFDDPDSGWTDELRPVCAEMWRRVELPEFTVNEEHMYYINKAFRKLAAESATKTSR
;
A
#
# COMPACT_ATOMS: atom_id res chain seq x y z
N MET A 1 7.16 -6.61 -19.08
CA MET A 1 6.66 -6.13 -17.78
C MET A 1 7.21 -4.73 -17.56
N SER A 2 6.38 -3.77 -17.17
CA SER A 2 6.83 -2.39 -16.93
C SER A 2 7.90 -2.36 -15.82
N GLU A 3 9.06 -1.77 -16.10
CA GLU A 3 10.14 -1.53 -15.11
C GLU A 3 9.67 -0.66 -13.93
N LYS A 4 8.51 -0.01 -14.05
CA LYS A 4 7.95 0.87 -13.01
C LYS A 4 7.47 0.10 -11.77
N TYR A 5 6.97 -1.13 -11.92
CA TYR A 5 6.26 -1.86 -10.85
C TYR A 5 7.02 -3.11 -10.37
N VAL A 6 8.36 -3.04 -10.35
CA VAL A 6 9.23 -4.16 -9.96
C VAL A 6 8.91 -4.69 -8.56
N TRP A 7 8.65 -3.80 -7.60
CA TRP A 7 8.39 -4.20 -6.21
C TRP A 7 6.98 -4.74 -5.99
N PHE A 8 5.99 -4.19 -6.69
CA PHE A 8 4.67 -4.79 -6.76
C PHE A 8 4.75 -6.21 -7.30
N ASN A 9 5.37 -6.42 -8.47
CA ASN A 9 5.51 -7.75 -9.07
C ASN A 9 6.26 -8.71 -8.13
N PHE A 10 7.27 -8.22 -7.42
CA PHE A 10 7.98 -9.00 -6.42
C PHE A 10 7.08 -9.41 -5.25
N VAL A 11 6.27 -8.50 -4.71
CA VAL A 11 5.30 -8.81 -3.65
C VAL A 11 4.24 -9.79 -4.16
N MET A 12 3.66 -9.55 -5.33
CA MET A 12 2.67 -10.46 -5.93
C MET A 12 3.23 -11.88 -6.12
N LYS A 13 4.48 -12.00 -6.56
CA LYS A 13 5.14 -13.31 -6.71
C LYS A 13 5.32 -14.06 -5.37
N ASN A 14 5.40 -13.34 -4.26
CA ASN A 14 5.62 -13.90 -2.92
C ASN A 14 4.40 -13.74 -2.00
N ILE A 15 3.22 -13.45 -2.56
CA ILE A 15 2.03 -13.05 -1.80
C ILE A 15 1.46 -14.14 -0.89
N ASN A 16 1.79 -15.40 -1.17
CA ASN A 16 1.41 -16.53 -0.34
C ASN A 16 2.23 -16.63 0.96
N GLN A 17 3.35 -15.90 1.08
CA GLN A 17 4.24 -15.90 2.23
C GLN A 17 4.75 -14.47 2.52
N PRO A 18 3.84 -13.50 2.75
CA PRO A 18 4.22 -12.09 2.91
C PRO A 18 5.12 -11.88 4.13
N GLU A 19 5.04 -12.74 5.15
CA GLU A 19 5.88 -12.75 6.34
C GLU A 19 7.38 -12.95 6.04
N LYS A 20 7.72 -13.58 4.90
CA LYS A 20 9.11 -13.81 4.49
C LYS A 20 9.69 -12.67 3.67
N ILE A 21 8.85 -11.73 3.24
CA ILE A 21 9.28 -10.56 2.48
C ILE A 21 10.05 -9.63 3.43
N LYS A 22 11.22 -9.15 3.04
CA LYS A 22 11.98 -8.16 3.84
C LYS A 22 11.22 -6.83 3.88
N ASP A 23 11.27 -6.12 5.00
CA ASP A 23 10.53 -4.86 5.22
C ASP A 23 10.64 -3.87 4.07
N GLN A 24 11.88 -3.58 3.64
CA GLN A 24 12.12 -2.65 2.54
C GLN A 24 11.48 -3.08 1.21
N SER A 25 11.38 -4.38 0.95
CA SER A 25 10.70 -4.89 -0.25
C SER A 25 9.18 -4.85 -0.09
N LEU A 26 8.68 -5.16 1.12
CA LEU A 26 7.26 -5.12 1.44
C LEU A 26 6.73 -3.69 1.37
N ILE A 27 7.39 -2.72 2.01
CA ILE A 27 7.03 -1.30 2.00
C ILE A 27 6.96 -0.77 0.56
N LYS A 28 7.99 -1.02 -0.26
CA LYS A 28 8.02 -0.56 -1.65
C LYS A 28 6.92 -1.19 -2.49
N GLY A 29 6.68 -2.49 -2.32
CA GLY A 29 5.60 -3.17 -3.03
C GLY A 29 4.23 -2.68 -2.59
N TYR A 30 4.02 -2.48 -1.29
CA TYR A 30 2.82 -1.92 -0.68
C TYR A 30 2.51 -0.53 -1.24
N HIS A 31 3.50 0.37 -1.32
CA HIS A 31 3.30 1.69 -1.94
C HIS A 31 2.91 1.59 -3.43
N GLN A 32 3.49 0.63 -4.15
CA GLN A 32 3.14 0.36 -5.55
C GLN A 32 1.76 -0.31 -5.73
N ILE A 33 1.18 -0.92 -4.69
CA ILE A 33 -0.22 -1.35 -4.69
C ILE A 33 -1.10 -0.09 -4.76
N PHE A 34 -0.92 0.90 -3.89
CA PHE A 34 -1.74 2.11 -3.95
C PHE A 34 -1.56 2.90 -5.26
N GLU A 35 -0.38 2.86 -5.88
CA GLU A 35 -0.18 3.44 -7.21
C GLU A 35 -1.01 2.77 -8.31
N GLN A 36 -1.28 1.48 -8.19
CA GLN A 36 -2.06 0.71 -9.18
C GLN A 36 -3.55 0.66 -8.87
N TYR A 37 -3.90 0.77 -7.58
CA TYR A 37 -5.27 0.72 -7.08
C TYR A 37 -5.59 2.04 -6.37
N PRO A 38 -5.77 3.15 -7.13
CA PRO A 38 -6.12 4.44 -6.55
C PRO A 38 -7.49 4.34 -5.86
N GLY A 39 -7.57 4.78 -4.61
CA GLY A 39 -8.79 4.74 -3.81
C GLY A 39 -8.78 3.68 -2.71
N LEU A 40 -7.82 2.74 -2.71
CA LEU A 40 -7.63 1.88 -1.55
C LEU A 40 -7.22 2.69 -0.31
N HIS A 41 -7.78 2.30 0.82
CA HIS A 41 -7.41 2.82 2.14
C HIS A 41 -6.79 1.69 2.97
N PRO A 42 -5.68 1.92 3.70
CA PRO A 42 -5.07 0.93 4.60
C PRO A 42 -6.05 0.31 5.59
N ASP A 43 -6.95 1.13 6.15
CA ASP A 43 -7.92 0.68 7.16
C ASP A 43 -9.08 -0.12 6.57
N GLY A 44 -9.24 -0.15 5.25
CA GLY A 44 -10.34 -0.85 4.59
C GLY A 44 -10.06 -2.32 4.31
N PHE A 45 -8.87 -2.85 4.64
CA PHE A 45 -8.45 -4.17 4.16
C PHE A 45 -9.32 -5.35 4.65
N ASP A 46 -10.05 -5.17 5.76
CA ASP A 46 -10.97 -6.15 6.34
C ASP A 46 -12.42 -5.98 5.84
N ASP A 47 -12.74 -4.85 5.21
CA ASP A 47 -14.03 -4.57 4.60
C ASP A 47 -14.11 -5.17 3.18
N PRO A 48 -15.11 -6.05 2.92
CA PRO A 48 -15.35 -6.61 1.59
C PRO A 48 -15.59 -5.57 0.48
N ASP A 49 -16.14 -4.40 0.82
CA ASP A 49 -16.57 -3.35 -0.11
C ASP A 49 -15.53 -2.22 -0.29
N SER A 50 -14.37 -2.32 0.37
CA SER A 50 -13.28 -1.31 0.34
C SER A 50 -12.49 -1.22 -0.97
N GLY A 51 -12.76 -2.13 -1.91
CA GLY A 51 -12.01 -2.28 -3.16
C GLY A 51 -10.73 -3.12 -3.04
N TRP A 52 -10.35 -3.58 -1.84
CA TRP A 52 -9.26 -4.55 -1.69
C TRP A 52 -9.64 -5.88 -2.32
N THR A 53 -8.77 -6.42 -3.17
CA THR A 53 -8.94 -7.78 -3.69
C THR A 53 -8.50 -8.80 -2.64
N ASP A 54 -9.13 -9.98 -2.64
CA ASP A 54 -8.79 -11.09 -1.74
C ASP A 54 -7.30 -11.42 -1.75
N GLU A 55 -6.67 -11.29 -2.92
CA GLU A 55 -5.25 -11.55 -3.11
C GLU A 55 -4.36 -10.52 -2.40
N LEU A 56 -4.76 -9.25 -2.34
CA LEU A 56 -3.94 -8.15 -1.80
C LEU A 56 -4.10 -7.95 -0.29
N ARG A 57 -5.23 -8.39 0.30
CA ARG A 57 -5.50 -8.26 1.74
C ARG A 57 -4.39 -8.82 2.64
N PRO A 58 -3.78 -9.99 2.36
CA PRO A 58 -2.66 -10.50 3.16
C PRO A 58 -1.46 -9.57 3.23
N VAL A 59 -1.21 -8.78 2.18
CA VAL A 59 -0.10 -7.81 2.15
C VAL A 59 -0.37 -6.65 3.10
N CYS A 60 -1.61 -6.14 3.12
CA CYS A 60 -2.00 -5.07 4.03
C CYS A 60 -2.02 -5.55 5.49
N ALA A 61 -2.59 -6.74 5.73
CA ALA A 61 -2.59 -7.36 7.04
C ALA A 61 -1.16 -7.56 7.58
N GLU A 62 -0.23 -7.99 6.73
CA GLU A 62 1.18 -8.14 7.13
C GLU A 62 1.86 -6.80 7.43
N MET A 63 1.55 -5.75 6.67
CA MET A 63 2.03 -4.40 6.98
C MET A 63 1.52 -3.94 8.35
N TRP A 64 0.23 -4.09 8.64
CA TRP A 64 -0.35 -3.79 9.96
C TRP A 64 0.31 -4.60 11.08
N ARG A 65 0.48 -5.92 10.88
CA ARG A 65 1.15 -6.80 11.85
C ARG A 65 2.57 -6.31 12.18
N ARG A 66 3.33 -5.83 11.19
CA ARG A 66 4.70 -5.35 11.40
C ARG A 66 4.76 -3.98 12.06
N VAL A 67 3.76 -3.11 11.88
CA VAL A 67 3.68 -1.83 12.59
C VAL A 67 3.60 -2.05 14.11
N GLU A 68 2.90 -3.09 14.54
CA GLU A 68 2.70 -3.40 15.96
C GLU A 68 3.93 -4.07 16.62
N LEU A 69 4.93 -4.46 15.84
CA LEU A 69 6.02 -5.31 16.28
C LEU A 69 7.38 -4.57 16.20
N PRO A 70 8.08 -4.40 17.33
CA PRO A 70 9.27 -3.55 17.42
C PRO A 70 10.50 -4.10 16.67
N GLU A 71 10.50 -5.39 16.31
CA GLU A 71 11.58 -6.01 15.53
C GLU A 71 11.57 -5.62 14.04
N PHE A 72 10.50 -5.00 13.55
CA PHE A 72 10.37 -4.58 12.17
C PHE A 72 10.63 -3.07 12.01
N THR A 73 11.09 -2.68 10.82
CA THR A 73 11.30 -1.28 10.45
C THR A 73 10.03 -0.62 9.91
N VAL A 74 8.95 -1.39 9.76
CA VAL A 74 7.64 -0.87 9.33
C VAL A 74 7.05 -0.02 10.47
N ASN A 75 6.42 1.09 10.12
CA ASN A 75 5.80 2.02 11.07
C ASN A 75 4.57 2.67 10.42
N GLU A 76 3.80 3.42 11.19
CA GLU A 76 2.55 4.05 10.74
C GLU A 76 2.72 4.97 9.52
N GLU A 77 3.86 5.66 9.39
CA GLU A 77 4.13 6.53 8.23
C GLU A 77 4.17 5.74 6.91
N HIS A 78 4.54 4.47 6.97
CA HIS A 78 4.53 3.59 5.80
C HIS A 78 3.11 3.16 5.41
N MET A 79 2.15 3.15 6.35
CA MET A 79 0.76 2.75 6.11
C MET A 79 0.02 3.79 5.29
N TYR A 80 0.10 5.04 5.73
CA TYR A 80 -0.55 6.17 5.09
C TYR A 80 0.37 6.82 4.06
N TYR A 81 0.94 6.00 3.18
CA TYR A 81 1.69 6.50 2.05
C TYR A 81 0.80 7.43 1.24
N ILE A 82 1.04 8.73 1.36
CA ILE A 82 0.33 9.72 0.55
C ILE A 82 0.85 9.55 -0.86
N ASN A 83 0.15 8.70 -1.60
CA ASN A 83 0.42 8.38 -2.98
C ASN A 83 0.63 9.69 -3.74
N LYS A 84 1.69 9.79 -4.54
CA LYS A 84 1.97 10.99 -5.35
C LYS A 84 0.75 11.39 -6.20
N ALA A 85 -0.07 10.40 -6.60
CA ALA A 85 -1.37 10.60 -7.21
C ALA A 85 -2.41 11.22 -6.27
N PHE A 86 -2.51 10.79 -5.01
CA PHE A 86 -3.35 11.44 -4.00
C PHE A 86 -2.87 12.85 -3.66
N ARG A 87 -1.56 13.12 -3.57
CA ARG A 87 -1.03 14.49 -3.41
C ARG A 87 -1.46 15.38 -4.58
N LYS A 88 -1.39 14.85 -5.79
CA LYS A 88 -1.81 15.56 -7.01
C LYS A 88 -3.32 15.81 -7.02
N LEU A 89 -4.13 14.79 -6.73
CA LEU A 89 -5.59 14.90 -6.66
C LEU A 89 -6.04 15.84 -5.54
N ALA A 90 -5.41 15.76 -4.35
CA ALA A 90 -5.66 16.67 -3.24
C ALA A 90 -5.25 18.12 -3.56
N ALA A 91 -4.12 18.32 -4.26
CA ALA A 91 -3.71 19.65 -4.73
C ALA A 91 -4.67 20.20 -5.80
N GLU A 92 -5.17 19.36 -6.70
CA GLU A 92 -6.15 19.71 -7.73
C GLU A 92 -7.56 19.98 -7.15
N SER A 93 -7.96 19.30 -6.07
CA SER A 93 -9.23 19.56 -5.37
C SER A 93 -9.15 20.80 -4.46
N ALA A 94 -8.01 21.04 -3.82
CA ALA A 94 -7.78 22.23 -3.00
C ALA A 94 -7.79 23.54 -3.83
N THR A 95 -7.36 23.48 -5.09
CA THR A 95 -7.38 24.63 -6.00
C THR A 95 -8.77 24.92 -6.59
N LYS A 96 -9.69 23.95 -6.63
CA LYS A 96 -11.06 24.12 -7.13
C LYS A 96 -12.05 24.71 -6.12
N THR A 97 -11.76 24.65 -4.82
CA THR A 97 -12.65 25.14 -3.76
C THR A 97 -12.48 26.65 -3.48
N SER A 98 -11.45 27.28 -4.04
CA SER A 98 -11.16 28.72 -3.85
C SER A 98 -11.75 29.64 -4.94
N ARG A 99 -12.88 29.29 -5.54
CA ARG A 99 -13.59 30.13 -6.53
C ARG A 99 -15.04 30.34 -6.17
#